data_AF-A0A2I0NYK2-F1
#
_entry.id   AF-A0A2I0NYK2-F1
#
_cell.length_a   1.000
_cell.length_b   1.000
_cell.length_c   1.000
_cell.angle_alpha   90.00
_cell.angle_beta   90.00
_cell.angle_gamma   90.00
#
_symmetry.space_group_name_H-M   'P 1'
#
loop_
_entity.id
_entity.type
_entity.pdbx_description
1 polymer ?
#
loop_
_entity_poly.entity_id
_entity_poly.type
_entity_poly.pdbx_seq_one_letter_code
_entity_poly.pdbx_strand_id
1 'polypeptide(L)'
;IMKGEFTDDPNQLFPTPIRYCVLSLTSMLMFRKIDVIYQFLHVVTSKLKKMGSIGIFLINSETFDQKTVAIVKQLMNVVVEIRNDDLGPALRVQGSMGISMNWSKFQIEAGNLTITSK
;
A
#
# COMPACT_ATOMS: atom_id res chain seq x y z
N ILE A 1 12.48 -20.59 0.30
CA ILE A 1 11.60 -19.41 0.15
C ILE A 1 10.43 -19.66 1.08
N MET A 2 10.22 -18.82 2.10
CA MET A 2 9.12 -19.01 3.05
C MET A 2 7.80 -19.00 2.26
N LYS A 3 7.01 -20.09 2.34
CA LYS A 3 5.64 -20.09 1.86
C LYS A 3 4.89 -19.11 2.75
N GLY A 4 4.41 -18.00 2.18
CA GLY A 4 3.71 -16.93 2.90
C GLY A 4 2.33 -17.34 3.41
N GLU A 5 2.19 -18.54 3.97
CA GLU A 5 0.96 -19.01 4.59
C GLU A 5 0.84 -18.35 5.96
N PHE A 6 -0.14 -17.46 6.09
CA PHE A 6 -0.58 -16.94 7.37
C PHE A 6 -1.30 -18.07 8.10
N THR A 7 -0.78 -18.48 9.25
CA THR A 7 -1.38 -19.53 10.08
C THR A 7 -1.54 -19.03 11.51
N ASP A 8 -2.56 -19.54 12.18
CA ASP A 8 -2.84 -19.27 13.59
C ASP A 8 -2.32 -20.39 14.50
N ASP A 9 -1.49 -21.31 13.98
CA ASP A 9 -0.92 -22.43 14.74
C ASP A 9 0.03 -21.94 15.84
N PRO A 10 -0.31 -22.15 17.14
CA PRO A 10 0.52 -21.70 18.25
C PRO A 10 1.84 -22.46 18.38
N ASN A 11 2.00 -23.61 17.72
CA ASN A 11 3.19 -24.46 17.81
C ASN A 11 4.19 -24.27 16.66
N GLN A 12 4.01 -23.22 15.85
CA GLN A 12 4.84 -23.04 14.67
C GLN A 12 6.30 -22.71 15.01
N LEU A 13 7.22 -23.43 14.36
CA LEU A 13 8.67 -23.35 14.61
C LEU A 13 9.36 -22.09 14.06
N PHE A 14 8.73 -21.39 13.11
CA PHE A 14 9.25 -20.18 12.46
C PHE A 14 8.26 -19.03 12.61
N PRO A 15 8.72 -17.78 12.75
CA PRO A 15 7.82 -16.63 12.86
C PRO A 15 6.92 -16.54 11.63
N THR A 16 5.61 -16.44 11.86
CA THR A 16 4.61 -16.29 10.80
C THR A 16 4.82 -15.00 10.03
N PRO A 17 4.55 -15.00 8.71
CA PRO A 17 4.32 -13.77 7.98
C PRO A 17 3.29 -12.92 8.72
N ILE A 18 3.57 -11.62 8.85
CA ILE A 18 2.67 -10.68 9.51
C ILE A 18 1.98 -9.78 8.49
N ARG A 19 0.81 -9.25 8.88
CA ARG A 19 0.18 -8.12 8.20
C ARG A 19 0.54 -6.86 8.97
N TYR A 20 1.36 -6.02 8.37
CA TYR A 20 1.82 -4.77 8.96
C TYR A 20 1.14 -3.59 8.26
N CYS A 21 0.58 -2.65 9.03
CA CYS A 21 -0.10 -1.50 8.47
C CYS A 21 0.41 -0.20 9.10
N VAL A 22 0.78 0.77 8.27
CA VAL A 22 0.98 2.17 8.68
C VAL A 22 -0.23 2.96 8.20
N LEU A 23 -1.09 3.33 9.15
CA LEU A 23 -2.36 4.01 8.88
C LEU A 23 -2.22 5.42 8.32
N SER A 24 -1.09 6.09 8.52
CA SER A 24 -0.86 7.43 7.98
C SER A 24 0.64 7.75 7.85
N LEU A 25 1.17 7.59 6.63
CA LEU A 25 2.44 8.19 6.25
C LEU A 25 2.34 9.72 6.16
N THR A 26 1.15 10.27 5.93
CA THR A 26 0.92 11.71 5.93
C THR A 26 1.36 12.35 7.25
N SER A 27 0.97 11.76 8.38
CA SER A 27 1.38 12.26 9.69
C SER A 27 2.90 12.18 9.88
N MET A 28 3.54 11.10 9.42
CA MET A 28 5.00 10.96 9.50
C MET A 28 5.74 12.01 8.67
N LEU A 29 5.27 12.26 7.45
CA LEU A 29 5.86 13.22 6.50
C LEU A 29 5.57 14.68 6.88
N MET A 30 4.49 14.96 7.62
CA MET A 30 4.24 16.30 8.17
C MET A 30 5.29 16.70 9.22
N PHE A 31 5.75 15.74 10.04
CA PHE A 31 6.66 16.03 11.14
C PHE A 31 8.13 15.71 10.84
N ARG A 32 8.42 14.96 9.78
CA ARG A 32 9.78 14.51 9.43
C ARG A 32 10.07 14.68 7.94
N LYS A 33 11.32 15.01 7.64
CA LYS A 33 11.83 15.12 6.27
C LYS A 33 11.67 13.80 5.51
N ILE A 34 11.38 13.89 4.21
CA ILE A 34 11.20 12.75 3.32
C ILE A 34 12.37 11.77 3.36
N ASP A 35 13.62 12.25 3.46
CA ASP A 35 14.79 11.37 3.50
C ASP A 35 14.78 10.41 4.70
N VAL A 36 14.31 10.88 5.86
CA VAL A 36 14.19 10.07 7.08
C VAL A 36 13.07 9.05 6.93
N ILE A 37 11.92 9.45 6.39
CA ILE A 37 10.79 8.55 6.16
C ILE A 37 11.12 7.52 5.07
N TYR A 38 11.86 7.90 4.05
CA TYR A 38 12.34 7.00 3.00
C TYR A 38 13.25 5.91 3.59
N GLN A 39 14.23 6.28 4.43
CA GLN A 39 15.09 5.31 5.10
C GLN A 39 14.30 4.35 6.01
N PHE A 40 13.36 4.90 6.78
CA PHE A 40 12.47 4.10 7.62
C PHE A 40 11.66 3.10 6.79
N LEU A 41 10.96 3.58 5.75
CA LEU A 41 10.17 2.75 4.85
C LEU A 41 11.02 1.68 4.18
N HIS A 42 12.22 2.04 3.70
CA HIS A 42 13.14 1.10 3.07
C HIS A 42 13.53 -0.06 4.01
N VAL A 43 13.83 0.23 5.28
CA VAL A 43 14.15 -0.80 6.29
C VAL A 43 12.93 -1.68 6.55
N VAL A 44 11.76 -1.08 6.76
CA VAL A 44 10.52 -1.81 7.07
C VAL A 44 10.09 -2.71 5.91
N THR A 45 9.99 -2.18 4.69
CA THR A 45 9.56 -2.96 3.52
C THR A 45 10.54 -4.08 3.21
N SER A 46 11.85 -3.84 3.37
CA SER A 46 12.87 -4.88 3.20
C SER A 46 12.75 -6.00 4.23
N LYS A 47 12.44 -5.68 5.50
CA LYS A 47 12.23 -6.67 6.55
C LYS A 47 10.97 -7.49 6.28
N LEU A 48 9.86 -6.84 5.92
CA LEU A 48 8.60 -7.51 5.58
C LEU A 48 8.80 -8.47 4.40
N LYS A 49 9.46 -8.03 3.34
CA LYS A 49 9.79 -8.86 2.16
C LYS A 49 10.59 -10.10 2.53
N LYS A 50 11.62 -9.97 3.39
CA LYS A 50 12.43 -11.10 3.86
C LYS A 50 11.64 -12.12 4.67
N MET A 51 10.59 -11.68 5.37
CA MET A 51 9.71 -12.53 6.17
C MET A 51 8.54 -13.13 5.37
N GLY A 52 8.36 -12.74 4.10
CA GLY A 52 7.17 -13.10 3.33
C GLY A 52 5.90 -12.39 3.84
N SER A 53 6.06 -11.31 4.61
CA SER A 53 4.98 -10.51 5.20
C SER A 53 4.38 -9.50 4.22
N ILE A 54 3.18 -9.02 4.50
CA ILE A 54 2.50 -7.96 3.73
C ILE A 54 2.57 -6.64 4.51
N GLY A 55 2.91 -5.55 3.80
CA GLY A 55 2.89 -4.19 4.32
C GLY A 55 1.86 -3.33 3.59
N ILE A 56 1.01 -2.62 4.33
CA ILE A 56 0.06 -1.63 3.79
C ILE A 56 0.42 -0.26 4.36
N PHE A 57 0.53 0.76 3.50
CA PHE A 57 0.91 2.11 3.90
C PHE A 57 -0.07 3.10 3.29
N LEU A 58 -0.75 3.87 4.13
CA LEU A 58 -1.75 4.84 3.70
C LEU A 58 -1.14 6.24 3.65
N ILE A 59 -1.39 6.96 2.55
CA ILE A 59 -0.95 8.33 2.36
C ILE A 59 -2.05 9.14 1.70
N ASN A 60 -2.38 10.31 2.27
CA ASN A 60 -3.06 11.35 1.52
C ASN A 60 -2.03 12.05 0.63
N SER A 61 -2.06 11.73 -0.67
CA SER A 61 -1.11 12.27 -1.65
C SER A 61 -1.31 13.75 -1.97
N GLU A 62 -2.51 14.30 -1.75
CA GLU A 62 -2.80 15.72 -2.04
C GLU A 62 -2.07 16.67 -1.09
N THR A 63 -1.61 16.17 0.06
CA THR A 63 -0.86 16.95 1.05
C THR A 63 0.58 17.24 0.64
N PHE A 64 1.14 16.49 -0.31
CA PHE A 64 2.56 16.57 -0.67
C PHE A 64 2.75 16.84 -2.16
N ASP A 65 3.92 17.39 -2.50
CA ASP A 65 4.29 17.57 -3.90
C ASP A 65 4.44 16.21 -4.63
N GLN A 66 4.35 16.27 -5.96
CA GLN A 66 4.42 15.08 -6.81
C GLN A 66 5.74 14.31 -6.65
N LYS A 67 6.83 15.01 -6.34
CA LYS A 67 8.17 14.41 -6.16
C LYS A 67 8.19 13.53 -4.91
N THR A 68 7.66 14.02 -3.80
CA THR A 68 7.56 13.33 -2.52
C THR A 68 6.71 12.07 -2.66
N VAL A 69 5.54 12.20 -3.29
CA VAL A 69 4.66 11.05 -3.57
C VAL A 69 5.34 10.03 -4.48
N ALA A 70 6.06 10.47 -5.51
CA ALA A 70 6.79 9.57 -6.40
C ALA A 70 7.88 8.77 -5.68
N ILE A 71 8.64 9.41 -4.77
CA ILE A 71 9.66 8.73 -3.94
C ILE A 71 9.03 7.64 -3.07
N VAL A 72 7.89 7.91 -2.42
CA VAL A 72 7.19 6.90 -1.61
C VAL A 72 6.69 5.75 -2.48
N LYS A 73 6.09 6.05 -3.64
CA LYS A 73 5.58 5.04 -4.58
C LYS A 73 6.68 4.08 -5.09
N GLN A 74 7.89 4.57 -5.32
CA GLN A 74 9.02 3.75 -5.79
C GLN A 74 9.41 2.63 -4.81
N LEU A 75 9.11 2.78 -3.52
CA LEU A 75 9.34 1.75 -2.51
C LEU A 75 8.24 0.68 -2.45
N MET A 76 7.11 0.91 -3.12
CA MET A 76 5.94 0.04 -3.06
C MET A 76 5.91 -0.92 -4.26
N ASN A 77 5.50 -2.17 -4.00
CA ASN A 77 5.32 -3.15 -5.08
C ASN A 77 4.01 -2.92 -5.84
N VAL A 78 2.96 -2.50 -5.14
CA VAL A 78 1.64 -2.21 -5.68
C VAL A 78 1.19 -0.87 -5.10
N VAL A 79 0.61 -0.02 -5.95
CA VAL A 79 0.03 1.27 -5.53
C VAL A 79 -1.45 1.26 -5.91
N VAL A 80 -2.31 1.45 -4.92
CA VAL A 80 -3.74 1.68 -5.12
C VAL A 80 -3.99 3.16 -4.90
N GLU A 81 -4.39 3.83 -5.96
CA GLU A 81 -4.79 5.23 -5.90
C GLU A 81 -6.30 5.33 -5.90
N ILE A 82 -6.81 6.21 -5.06
CA ILE A 82 -8.22 6.56 -4.98
C ILE A 82 -8.30 8.05 -5.21
N ARG A 83 -9.24 8.47 -6.05
CA ARG A 83 -9.56 9.87 -6.26
C ARG A 83 -11.07 10.06 -6.22
N ASN A 84 -11.49 11.26 -5.84
CA ASN A 84 -12.87 11.70 -5.94
C ASN A 84 -12.87 12.99 -6.75
N ASP A 85 -13.31 12.91 -8.00
CA ASP A 85 -13.43 14.06 -8.91
C ASP A 85 -14.90 14.28 -9.30
N ASP A 86 -15.16 15.27 -10.15
CA ASP A 86 -16.52 15.61 -10.60
C ASP A 86 -17.24 14.45 -11.33
N LEU A 87 -16.50 13.44 -11.81
CA LEU A 87 -17.04 12.25 -12.48
C LEU A 87 -17.35 11.11 -11.50
N GLY A 88 -17.07 11.31 -10.21
CA GLY A 88 -17.30 10.40 -9.10
C GLY A 88 -16.03 9.66 -8.62
N PRO A 89 -16.18 8.76 -7.63
CA PRO A 89 -15.07 8.01 -7.07
C PRO A 89 -14.48 7.04 -8.12
N ALA A 90 -13.17 7.11 -8.27
CA ALA A 90 -12.42 6.23 -9.15
C ALA A 90 -11.18 5.69 -8.44
N LEU A 91 -10.78 4.48 -8.80
CA LEU A 91 -9.55 3.85 -8.32
C LEU A 91 -8.68 3.42 -9.50
N ARG A 92 -7.38 3.37 -9.25
CA ARG A 92 -6.39 2.79 -10.16
C ARG A 92 -5.43 1.92 -9.38
N VAL A 93 -5.07 0.78 -9.95
CA VAL A 93 -4.03 -0.11 -9.40
C VAL A 93 -2.82 -0.09 -10.31
N GLN A 94 -1.64 0.09 -9.74
CA GLN A 94 -0.35 0.10 -10.45
C GLN A 94 0.58 -0.96 -9.84
N GLY A 95 1.47 -1.54 -10.65
CA GLY A 95 2.50 -2.49 -10.19
C GLY A 95 2.07 -3.96 -10.08
N SER A 96 0.79 -4.28 -10.29
CA SER A 96 0.28 -5.65 -10.38
C SER A 96 0.30 -6.16 -11.82
N MET A 97 0.88 -7.35 -12.05
CA MET A 97 0.86 -8.01 -13.35
C MET A 97 -0.58 -8.43 -13.70
N GLY A 98 -1.05 -8.08 -14.90
CA GLY A 98 -2.37 -8.48 -15.40
C GLY A 98 -3.54 -7.56 -15.07
N ILE A 99 -3.32 -6.42 -14.40
CA ILE A 99 -4.37 -5.41 -14.16
C ILE A 99 -4.11 -4.18 -15.03
N SER A 100 -5.16 -3.67 -15.69
CA SER A 100 -5.11 -2.41 -16.44
C SER A 100 -4.81 -1.25 -15.50
N MET A 101 -3.80 -0.42 -15.85
CA MET A 101 -3.44 0.78 -15.08
C MET A 101 -4.36 1.97 -15.39
N ASN A 102 -5.60 1.71 -15.79
CA ASN A 102 -6.60 2.74 -16.07
C ASN A 102 -7.41 3.06 -14.81
N TRP A 103 -7.92 4.29 -14.75
CA TRP A 103 -8.91 4.67 -13.74
C TRP A 103 -10.22 3.93 -14.00
N SER A 104 -10.71 3.22 -12.98
CA SER A 104 -11.97 2.49 -13.00
C SER A 104 -12.90 3.03 -11.93
N LYS A 105 -14.20 3.13 -12.24
CA LYS A 105 -15.19 3.50 -11.22
C LYS A 105 -15.35 2.35 -10.24
N PHE A 106 -15.66 2.68 -8.99
CA PHE A 106 -15.94 1.67 -7.99
C PHE A 106 -17.14 2.06 -7.13
N GLN A 107 -17.75 1.05 -6.53
CA GLN A 107 -18.84 1.20 -5.56
C GLN A 107 -18.51 0.36 -4.33
N ILE A 108 -18.92 0.85 -3.16
CA ILE A 108 -18.81 0.12 -1.90
C ILE A 108 -20.22 -0.13 -1.40
N GLU A 109 -20.62 -1.40 -1.35
CA GLU A 109 -21.93 -1.83 -0.88
C GLU A 109 -21.76 -2.89 0.20
N ALA A 110 -22.32 -2.66 1.39
CA ALA A 110 -22.23 -3.56 2.54
C ALA A 110 -20.79 -4.04 2.87
N GLY A 111 -19.79 -3.16 2.68
CA GLY A 111 -18.38 -3.48 2.92
C GLY A 111 -17.67 -4.19 1.77
N ASN A 112 -18.37 -4.52 0.68
CA ASN A 112 -17.79 -5.10 -0.52
C ASN A 112 -17.42 -4.01 -1.52
N LEU A 113 -16.19 -4.07 -2.03
CA LEU A 113 -15.70 -3.20 -3.09
C LEU A 113 -15.96 -3.86 -4.46
N THR A 114 -16.81 -3.22 -5.27
CA THR A 114 -17.07 -3.65 -6.66
C THR A 114 -16.41 -2.67 -7.62
N ILE A 115 -15.57 -3.18 -8.53
CA ILE A 115 -14.87 -2.39 -9.54
C ILE A 115 -15.55 -2.59 -10.88
N THR A 116 -16.03 -1.51 -11.47
CA THR A 116 -16.66 -1.54 -12.79
C THR A 116 -15.62 -1.14 -13.83
N SER A 117 -14.87 -2.12 -14.34
CA SER A 117 -14.05 -1.91 -15.54
C SER A 117 -14.98 -1.82 -16.75
N LYS A 118 -14.83 -0.78 -17.58
CA LYS A 118 -15.28 -0.83 -18.97
C LYS A 118 -14.30 -1.64 -19.80
#